data_AF-A0A8J2L9H0-F1
#
_entry.id   AF-A0A8J2L9H0-F1
#
_cell.length_a   1.000
_cell.length_b   1.000
_cell.length_c   1.000
_cell.angle_alpha   90.00
_cell.angle_beta   90.00
_cell.angle_gamma   90.00
#
_symmetry.space_group_name_H-M   'P 1'
#
loop_
_entity.id
_entity.type
_entity.pdbx_description
1 polymer ?
#
loop_
_entity_poly.entity_id
_entity_poly.type
_entity_poly.pdbx_seq_one_letter_code
_entity_poly.pdbx_strand_id
1 'polypeptide(L)'
;KDESKENGFGIDEDKKWKRLNGKPFRNSFGRSGLKRAIGVKYTRHNLPQVAYASKEIILSAGTFVSPVILMKSGIGPARQTQAANVESISELPVGRNLLDHSVVGVQVQLNKPKYSWNVWDNLTYTDLHEFLKNGSGPMTGSEYSAQARLLSTDLPTKLGKSDLKNNSNASLWPDLQIRYSYVAYEYGTVTCNVEGTRPVSTGSVRLNSTAISMTDPNLPIIKFNYFGSEK
;
A
#
# COMPACT_ATOMS: atom_id res chain seq x y z
N LYS A 1 37.17 12.92 -26.58
CA LYS A 1 37.39 11.74 -25.70
C LYS A 1 36.08 11.47 -24.99
N ASP A 2 35.52 10.31 -25.22
CA ASP A 2 34.14 9.95 -24.92
C ASP A 2 34.02 9.48 -23.46
N GLU A 3 33.47 10.33 -22.57
CA GLU A 3 33.28 10.07 -21.13
C GLU A 3 32.29 8.93 -20.84
N SER A 4 31.64 8.37 -21.87
CA SER A 4 30.73 7.23 -21.75
C SER A 4 31.43 5.90 -21.40
N LYS A 5 32.76 5.81 -21.61
CA LYS A 5 33.54 4.57 -21.36
C LYS A 5 34.09 4.43 -19.94
N GLU A 6 34.19 5.50 -19.15
CA GLU A 6 34.74 5.44 -17.77
C GLU A 6 33.71 5.05 -16.70
N ASN A 7 32.42 4.97 -17.06
CA ASN A 7 31.31 4.78 -16.12
C ASN A 7 30.44 3.54 -16.38
N GLY A 8 30.85 2.64 -17.28
CA GLY A 8 30.13 1.38 -17.49
C GLY A 8 30.23 0.41 -16.30
N PHE A 9 29.31 -0.56 -16.22
CA PHE A 9 29.26 -1.57 -15.15
C PHE A 9 29.10 -2.98 -15.75
N GLY A 10 29.64 -4.00 -15.06
CA GLY A 10 29.56 -5.41 -15.46
C GLY A 10 29.37 -6.36 -14.26
N ILE A 11 29.05 -7.62 -14.54
CA ILE A 11 28.88 -8.70 -13.56
C ILE A 11 30.18 -9.52 -13.50
N ASP A 12 30.71 -9.75 -12.29
CA ASP A 12 31.86 -10.63 -12.05
C ASP A 12 31.43 -12.12 -12.01
N GLU A 13 32.38 -13.05 -12.13
CA GLU A 13 32.23 -14.51 -12.15
C GLU A 13 31.50 -15.05 -10.90
N ASP A 14 31.56 -14.32 -9.78
CA ASP A 14 30.83 -14.59 -8.53
C ASP A 14 29.39 -14.04 -8.48
N LYS A 15 28.84 -13.53 -9.60
CA LYS A 15 27.56 -12.79 -9.67
C LYS A 15 27.48 -11.55 -8.79
N LYS A 16 28.62 -11.01 -8.35
CA LYS A 16 28.72 -9.75 -7.60
C LYS A 16 28.98 -8.59 -8.55
N TRP A 17 28.20 -7.52 -8.43
CA TRP A 17 28.30 -6.36 -9.31
C TRP A 17 29.41 -5.39 -8.87
N LYS A 18 30.32 -5.06 -9.78
CA LYS A 18 31.37 -4.05 -9.61
C LYS A 18 31.18 -2.91 -10.63
N ARG A 19 31.68 -1.71 -10.31
CA ARG A 19 32.04 -0.73 -11.37
C ARG A 19 33.02 -1.40 -12.32
N LEU A 20 33.08 -1.01 -13.61
CA LEU A 20 34.18 -1.44 -14.51
C LEU A 20 35.56 -1.14 -13.89
N ASN A 21 35.65 -0.20 -12.95
CA ASN A 21 36.86 0.16 -12.21
C ASN A 21 37.10 -0.70 -10.94
N GLY A 22 36.50 -1.90 -10.83
CA GLY A 22 36.76 -2.87 -9.76
C GLY A 22 36.18 -2.56 -8.38
N LYS A 23 35.49 -1.43 -8.20
CA LYS A 23 34.90 -1.06 -6.90
C LYS A 23 33.54 -1.77 -6.68
N PRO A 24 33.32 -2.44 -5.53
CA PRO A 24 32.04 -3.07 -5.22
C PRO A 24 30.90 -2.04 -5.20
N PHE A 25 29.67 -2.48 -5.46
CA PHE A 25 28.45 -1.67 -5.28
C PHE A 25 28.30 -1.29 -3.79
N ARG A 26 28.99 -0.23 -3.39
CA ARG A 26 28.84 0.41 -2.08
C ARG A 26 27.95 1.62 -2.23
N ASN A 27 27.18 1.90 -1.18
CA ASN A 27 26.48 3.17 -1.03
C ASN A 27 27.46 4.31 -1.35
N SER A 28 27.20 5.04 -2.42
CA SER A 28 28.02 6.19 -2.74
C SER A 28 27.61 7.31 -1.79
N PHE A 29 28.54 7.69 -0.92
CA PHE A 29 28.43 8.93 -0.19
C PHE A 29 28.36 10.06 -1.22
N GLY A 30 27.36 10.94 -1.10
CA GLY A 30 27.37 12.20 -1.82
C GLY A 30 28.62 13.01 -1.46
N ARG A 31 28.90 14.09 -2.20
CA ARG A 31 30.05 14.99 -1.98
C ARG A 31 30.20 15.51 -0.53
N SER A 32 29.19 15.33 0.33
CA SER A 32 29.13 15.79 1.72
C SER A 32 29.18 14.68 2.79
N GLY A 33 29.45 13.42 2.44
CA GLY A 33 29.39 12.31 3.41
C GLY A 33 27.97 11.85 3.77
N LEU A 34 26.94 12.47 3.19
CA LEU A 34 25.55 12.04 3.31
C LEU A 34 25.26 10.84 2.41
N LYS A 35 24.47 9.88 2.91
CA LYS A 35 23.98 8.72 2.15
C LYS A 35 23.09 9.21 1.01
N ARG A 36 23.36 8.76 -0.23
CA ARG A 36 22.59 9.15 -1.42
C ARG A 36 22.17 7.90 -2.20
N ALA A 37 20.87 7.80 -2.48
CA ALA A 37 20.35 6.80 -3.40
C ALA A 37 20.67 7.22 -4.86
N ILE A 38 21.27 6.31 -5.63
CA ILE A 38 21.78 6.61 -6.99
C ILE A 38 21.14 5.77 -8.11
N GLY A 39 20.45 4.69 -7.74
CA GLY A 39 19.76 3.84 -8.70
C GLY A 39 18.91 2.78 -8.02
N VAL A 40 18.15 2.06 -8.85
CA VAL A 40 17.26 0.97 -8.45
C VAL A 40 17.63 -0.30 -9.21
N LYS A 41 17.54 -1.44 -8.52
CA LYS A 41 17.63 -2.77 -9.13
C LYS A 41 16.23 -3.31 -9.32
N TYR A 42 15.94 -3.86 -10.50
CA TYR A 42 14.64 -4.42 -10.82
C TYR A 42 14.79 -5.59 -11.80
N THR A 43 13.74 -6.39 -11.96
CA THR A 43 13.70 -7.48 -12.92
C THR A 43 12.77 -7.11 -14.06
N ARG A 44 13.21 -7.28 -15.30
CA ARG A 44 12.38 -7.11 -16.49
C ARG A 44 12.58 -8.32 -17.41
N HIS A 45 11.49 -8.98 -17.79
CA HIS A 45 11.53 -10.23 -18.57
C HIS A 45 12.46 -11.30 -17.95
N ASN A 46 12.39 -11.48 -16.63
CA ASN A 46 13.26 -12.38 -15.86
C ASN A 46 14.77 -12.07 -15.90
N LEU A 47 15.15 -10.91 -16.44
CA LEU A 47 16.54 -10.45 -16.46
C LEU A 47 16.73 -9.35 -15.41
N PRO A 48 17.77 -9.44 -14.56
CA PRO A 48 18.10 -8.38 -13.63
C PRO A 48 18.59 -7.14 -14.39
N GLN A 49 18.09 -5.97 -14.01
CA GLN A 49 18.39 -4.67 -14.60
C GLN A 49 18.71 -3.64 -13.52
N VAL A 50 19.37 -2.56 -13.91
CA VAL A 50 19.68 -1.42 -13.05
C VAL A 50 19.35 -0.13 -13.78
N ALA A 51 18.60 0.76 -13.13
CA ALA A 51 18.36 2.12 -13.61
C ALA A 51 19.00 3.12 -12.64
N TYR A 52 19.66 4.14 -13.17
CA TYR A 52 20.30 5.19 -12.39
C TYR A 52 19.50 6.49 -12.44
N ALA A 53 19.57 7.28 -11.37
CA ALA A 53 18.92 8.58 -11.29
C ALA A 53 19.95 9.68 -11.02
N SER A 54 19.95 10.72 -11.85
CA SER A 54 20.87 11.85 -11.71
C SER A 54 20.47 12.81 -10.58
N LYS A 55 19.17 12.90 -10.26
CA LYS A 55 18.63 13.81 -9.23
C LYS A 55 18.09 13.06 -8.01
N GLU A 56 16.97 12.37 -8.16
CA GLU A 56 16.20 11.81 -7.05
C GLU A 56 15.57 10.47 -7.43
N ILE A 57 15.24 9.67 -6.41
CA ILE A 57 14.48 8.43 -6.54
C ILE A 57 13.24 8.57 -5.68
N ILE A 58 12.06 8.49 -6.30
CA ILE A 58 10.77 8.58 -5.62
C ILE A 58 10.22 7.17 -5.46
N LEU A 59 9.94 6.78 -4.22
CA LEU A 59 9.36 5.47 -3.90
C LEU A 59 7.85 5.60 -3.70
N SER A 60 7.08 5.05 -4.63
CA SER A 60 5.61 5.08 -4.63
C SER A 60 5.00 3.68 -4.80
N ALA A 61 5.58 2.67 -4.14
CA ALA A 61 5.13 1.28 -4.25
C ALA A 61 3.94 0.95 -3.31
N GLY A 62 3.26 1.96 -2.78
CA GLY A 62 2.14 1.79 -1.83
C GLY A 62 2.57 1.34 -0.43
N THR A 63 1.59 1.25 0.47
CA THR A 63 1.79 1.06 1.92
C THR A 63 2.45 -0.27 2.30
N PHE A 64 2.21 -1.33 1.51
CA PHE A 64 2.76 -2.66 1.82
C PHE A 64 4.15 -2.88 1.21
N VAL A 65 4.40 -2.41 -0.01
CA VAL A 65 5.65 -2.73 -0.73
C VAL A 65 6.75 -1.69 -0.51
N SER A 66 6.41 -0.42 -0.32
CA SER A 66 7.41 0.62 -0.01
C SER A 66 8.28 0.31 1.22
N PRO A 67 7.73 -0.07 2.39
CA PRO A 67 8.56 -0.44 3.53
C PRO A 67 9.43 -1.68 3.28
N VAL A 68 8.98 -2.63 2.45
CA VAL A 68 9.77 -3.80 2.05
C VAL A 68 10.98 -3.39 1.22
N ILE A 69 10.78 -2.51 0.23
CA ILE A 69 11.87 -2.00 -0.62
C ILE A 69 12.89 -1.24 0.23
N LEU A 70 12.44 -0.40 1.16
CA LEU A 70 13.32 0.30 2.09
C LEU A 70 14.13 -0.67 2.96
N MET A 71 13.48 -1.65 3.60
CA MET A 71 14.17 -2.63 4.44
C MET A 71 15.15 -3.49 3.63
N LYS A 72 14.79 -3.94 2.41
CA LYS A 72 15.72 -4.65 1.51
C LYS A 72 16.85 -3.77 0.97
N SER A 73 16.68 -2.45 1.02
CA SER A 73 17.71 -1.46 0.73
C SER A 73 18.53 -1.08 1.97
N GLY A 74 18.35 -1.78 3.11
CA GLY A 74 19.08 -1.52 4.35
C GLY A 74 18.54 -0.35 5.18
N ILE A 75 17.35 0.15 4.88
CA ILE A 75 16.70 1.25 5.61
C ILE A 75 15.51 0.68 6.38
N GLY A 76 15.66 0.51 7.69
CA GLY A 76 14.61 -0.04 8.54
C GLY A 76 15.15 -0.60 9.86
N PRO A 77 14.31 -1.29 10.66
CA PRO A 77 14.74 -1.81 11.96
C PRO A 77 15.88 -2.82 11.81
N ALA A 78 16.95 -2.70 12.61
CA ALA A 78 18.15 -3.53 12.44
C ALA A 78 17.84 -5.04 12.46
N ARG A 79 16.96 -5.47 13.37
CA ARG A 79 16.50 -6.87 13.46
C ARG A 79 15.85 -7.37 12.17
N GLN A 80 15.13 -6.51 11.45
CA GLN A 80 14.47 -6.89 10.19
C GLN A 80 15.48 -7.01 9.04
N THR A 81 16.40 -6.06 8.91
CA THR A 81 17.43 -6.10 7.85
C THR A 81 18.41 -7.26 8.07
N GLN A 82 18.85 -7.48 9.32
CA GLN A 82 19.74 -8.59 9.69
C GLN A 82 19.09 -9.96 9.44
N ALA A 83 17.84 -10.16 9.85
CA ALA A 83 17.12 -11.41 9.61
C ALA A 83 16.94 -11.73 8.11
N ALA A 84 17.01 -10.72 7.25
CA ALA A 84 16.94 -10.86 5.80
C ALA A 84 18.33 -10.86 5.13
N ASN A 85 19.43 -10.95 5.89
CA ASN A 85 20.81 -10.86 5.40
C ASN A 85 21.12 -9.59 4.59
N VAL A 86 20.53 -8.45 5.00
CA VAL A 86 20.75 -7.13 4.40
C VAL A 86 21.60 -6.27 5.34
N GLU A 87 22.67 -5.68 4.81
CA GLU A 87 23.50 -4.71 5.53
C GLU A 87 22.64 -3.50 5.94
N SER A 88 22.64 -3.16 7.23
CA SER A 88 21.90 -2.01 7.73
C SER A 88 22.62 -0.72 7.35
N ILE A 89 21.96 0.09 6.52
CA ILE A 89 22.40 1.43 6.15
C ILE A 89 21.88 2.44 7.17
N SER A 90 20.60 2.37 7.53
CA SER A 90 19.96 3.32 8.44
C SER A 90 18.89 2.63 9.27
N GLU A 91 19.02 2.73 10.59
CA GLU A 91 18.03 2.21 11.51
C GLU A 91 16.88 3.21 11.67
N LEU A 92 15.74 2.90 11.05
CA LEU A 92 14.52 3.70 11.09
C LEU A 92 13.32 2.79 11.38
N PRO A 93 12.21 3.30 11.97
CA PRO A 93 11.02 2.51 12.30
C PRO A 93 10.15 2.16 11.06
N VAL A 94 10.77 1.82 9.94
CA VAL A 94 10.10 1.45 8.68
C VAL A 94 9.19 0.25 8.90
N GLY A 95 7.99 0.31 8.33
CA GLY A 95 6.98 -0.74 8.43
C GLY A 95 6.14 -0.69 9.71
N ARG A 96 6.30 0.30 10.58
CA ARG A 96 5.38 0.56 11.71
C ARG A 96 4.26 1.52 11.31
N ASN A 97 3.27 1.68 12.20
CA ASN A 97 2.17 2.63 12.05
C ASN A 97 1.30 2.36 10.81
N LEU A 98 1.06 1.08 10.50
CA LEU A 98 0.07 0.71 9.49
C LEU A 98 -1.32 1.02 10.04
N LEU A 99 -2.04 1.89 9.34
CA LEU A 99 -3.43 2.25 9.65
C LEU A 99 -4.30 1.78 8.49
N ASP A 100 -5.49 1.30 8.81
CA ASP A 100 -6.52 0.95 7.84
C ASP A 100 -7.90 1.22 8.43
N HIS A 101 -8.90 1.41 7.59
CA HIS A 101 -10.29 1.55 8.02
C HIS A 101 -10.88 0.15 8.20
N SER A 102 -11.20 -0.23 9.43
CA SER A 102 -11.87 -1.50 9.69
C SER A 102 -13.31 -1.46 9.20
N VAL A 103 -13.71 -2.44 8.39
CA VAL A 103 -15.04 -2.54 7.77
C VAL A 103 -15.81 -3.70 8.38
N VAL A 104 -17.08 -3.46 8.70
CA VAL A 104 -18.06 -4.48 9.06
C VAL A 104 -19.16 -4.45 8.00
N GLY A 105 -19.35 -5.56 7.29
CA GLY A 105 -20.44 -5.75 6.35
C GLY A 105 -21.71 -6.24 7.05
N VAL A 106 -22.81 -5.52 6.85
CA VAL A 106 -24.15 -5.89 7.33
C VAL A 106 -25.02 -6.18 6.12
N GLN A 107 -25.56 -7.38 6.00
CA GLN A 107 -26.49 -7.75 4.94
C GLN A 107 -27.93 -7.60 5.45
N VAL A 108 -28.77 -6.95 4.65
CA VAL A 108 -30.19 -6.75 4.98
C VAL A 108 -31.04 -7.37 3.87
N GLN A 109 -31.95 -8.27 4.25
CA GLN A 109 -32.87 -8.90 3.32
C GLN A 109 -33.88 -7.88 2.78
N LEU A 110 -34.07 -7.87 1.46
CA LEU A 110 -35.09 -7.08 0.80
C LEU A 110 -36.41 -7.86 0.75
N ASN A 111 -37.52 -7.17 1.04
CA ASN A 111 -38.87 -7.68 0.80
C ASN A 111 -39.17 -7.91 -0.70
N LYS A 112 -38.40 -7.26 -1.58
CA LYS A 112 -38.50 -7.38 -3.04
C LYS A 112 -37.13 -7.75 -3.62
N PRO A 113 -36.76 -9.05 -3.64
CA PRO A 113 -35.43 -9.52 -4.03
C PRO A 113 -34.97 -9.09 -5.42
N LYS A 114 -35.90 -8.85 -6.35
CA LYS A 114 -35.60 -8.39 -7.72
C LYS A 114 -34.85 -7.05 -7.82
N TYR A 115 -34.75 -6.28 -6.73
CA TYR A 115 -33.98 -5.04 -6.68
C TYR A 115 -32.58 -5.23 -6.10
N SER A 116 -32.26 -6.42 -5.60
CA SER A 116 -30.89 -6.84 -5.35
C SER A 116 -30.23 -7.06 -6.69
N TRP A 117 -29.08 -6.44 -6.91
CA TRP A 117 -28.24 -6.73 -8.07
C TRP A 117 -26.98 -7.45 -7.61
N ASN A 118 -26.69 -8.59 -8.19
CA ASN A 118 -25.47 -9.36 -7.92
C ASN A 118 -24.80 -9.66 -9.26
N VAL A 119 -23.51 -9.35 -9.38
CA VAL A 119 -22.75 -9.55 -10.62
C VAL A 119 -22.70 -11.03 -11.05
N TRP A 120 -22.76 -11.96 -10.09
CA TRP A 120 -22.72 -13.40 -10.32
C TRP A 120 -24.06 -13.96 -10.80
N ASP A 121 -25.17 -13.36 -10.39
CA ASP A 121 -26.52 -13.87 -10.67
C ASP A 121 -27.27 -13.04 -11.74
N ASN A 122 -26.93 -11.77 -11.90
CA ASN A 122 -27.70 -10.81 -12.70
C ASN A 122 -26.95 -10.21 -13.88
N LEU A 123 -25.66 -10.51 -14.06
CA LEU A 123 -24.93 -10.01 -15.22
C LEU A 123 -25.27 -10.83 -16.46
N THR A 124 -26.00 -10.22 -17.39
CA THR A 124 -26.44 -10.88 -18.64
C THR A 124 -25.58 -10.47 -19.84
N TYR A 125 -25.69 -11.24 -20.94
CA TYR A 125 -25.09 -10.86 -22.22
C TYR A 125 -25.59 -9.49 -22.71
N THR A 126 -26.86 -9.16 -22.45
CA THR A 126 -27.43 -7.86 -22.81
C THR A 126 -26.78 -6.70 -22.04
N ASP A 127 -26.49 -6.87 -20.75
CA ASP A 127 -25.79 -5.85 -19.95
C ASP A 127 -24.36 -5.63 -20.46
N LEU A 128 -23.66 -6.72 -20.79
CA LEU A 128 -22.32 -6.64 -21.37
C LEU A 128 -22.33 -5.96 -22.73
N HIS A 129 -23.28 -6.32 -23.60
CA HIS A 129 -23.40 -5.73 -24.92
C HIS A 129 -23.76 -4.23 -24.84
N GLU A 130 -24.66 -3.84 -23.93
CA GLU A 130 -24.98 -2.43 -23.68
C GLU A 130 -23.74 -1.66 -23.23
N PHE A 131 -22.98 -2.19 -22.27
CA PHE A 131 -21.74 -1.58 -21.79
C PHE A 131 -20.72 -1.40 -22.91
N LEU A 132 -20.49 -2.43 -23.72
CA LEU A 132 -19.51 -2.38 -24.83
C LEU A 132 -19.92 -1.41 -25.94
N LYS A 133 -21.23 -1.33 -26.25
CA LYS A 133 -21.73 -0.50 -27.36
C LYS A 133 -21.89 0.96 -26.97
N ASN A 134 -22.42 1.21 -25.77
CA ASN A 134 -22.90 2.53 -25.36
C ASN A 134 -22.13 3.10 -24.15
N GLY A 135 -21.33 2.30 -23.45
CA GLY A 135 -20.72 2.70 -22.18
C GLY A 135 -21.76 2.98 -21.09
N SER A 136 -22.91 2.29 -21.15
CA SER A 136 -24.04 2.44 -20.22
C SER A 136 -24.43 1.10 -19.59
N GLY A 137 -25.46 1.11 -18.74
CA GLY A 137 -26.02 -0.09 -18.14
C GLY A 137 -25.37 -0.46 -16.79
N PRO A 138 -25.80 -1.59 -16.18
CA PRO A 138 -25.45 -1.94 -14.81
C PRO A 138 -23.95 -2.10 -14.54
N MET A 139 -23.17 -2.47 -15.57
CA MET A 139 -21.71 -2.60 -15.48
C MET A 139 -20.98 -1.26 -15.28
N THR A 140 -21.65 -0.13 -15.50
CA THR A 140 -21.12 1.21 -15.20
C THR A 140 -21.34 1.64 -13.75
N GLY A 141 -22.13 0.85 -12.99
CA GLY A 141 -22.46 1.15 -11.61
C GLY A 141 -21.22 1.16 -10.73
N SER A 142 -21.13 2.15 -9.83
CA SER A 142 -20.16 2.13 -8.75
C SER A 142 -20.60 1.11 -7.69
N GLU A 143 -19.62 0.54 -6.99
CA GLU A 143 -19.87 -0.38 -5.87
C GLU A 143 -20.83 0.25 -4.83
N TYR A 144 -20.79 1.57 -4.62
CA TYR A 144 -21.63 2.26 -3.64
C TYR A 144 -22.63 3.20 -4.31
N SER A 145 -23.92 3.05 -3.99
CA SER A 145 -25.00 3.89 -4.50
C SER A 145 -25.39 5.02 -3.55
N ALA A 146 -25.13 4.84 -2.25
CA ALA A 146 -25.36 5.86 -1.24
C ALA A 146 -24.34 5.76 -0.10
N GLN A 147 -24.07 6.87 0.57
CA GLN A 147 -23.16 6.94 1.71
C GLN A 147 -23.68 7.90 2.78
N ALA A 148 -23.50 7.52 4.04
CA ALA A 148 -23.63 8.40 5.20
C ALA A 148 -22.27 8.55 5.91
N ARG A 149 -22.04 9.71 6.51
CA ARG A 149 -20.86 10.03 7.31
C ARG A 149 -21.32 10.55 8.66
N LEU A 150 -20.91 9.89 9.72
CA LEU A 150 -21.35 10.20 11.08
C LEU A 150 -20.16 10.73 11.87
N LEU A 151 -20.40 11.84 12.56
CA LEU A 151 -19.47 12.46 13.49
C LEU A 151 -20.12 12.43 14.87
N SER A 152 -19.43 11.88 15.85
CA SER A 152 -19.87 11.90 17.24
C SER A 152 -19.91 13.35 17.75
N THR A 153 -21.00 13.71 18.41
CA THR A 153 -21.21 15.02 19.04
C THR A 153 -20.27 15.27 20.22
N ASP A 154 -19.60 14.24 20.72
CA ASP A 154 -18.78 14.27 21.94
C ASP A 154 -17.30 14.62 21.64
N LEU A 155 -16.98 14.80 20.36
CA LEU A 155 -15.64 15.10 19.87
C LEU A 155 -15.10 16.49 20.26
N PRO A 156 -15.89 17.57 20.22
CA PRO A 156 -15.45 18.89 20.67
C PRO A 156 -15.21 18.95 22.19
N THR A 157 -15.80 18.05 22.97
CA THR A 157 -15.65 17.98 24.43
C THR A 157 -14.44 17.15 24.88
N LYS A 158 -13.95 16.21 24.05
CA LYS A 158 -12.78 15.35 24.36
C LYS A 158 -11.46 15.86 23.82
N LEU A 159 -11.47 16.61 22.71
CA LEU A 159 -10.26 17.25 22.16
C LEU A 159 -10.10 18.62 22.81
N GLY A 160 -8.97 18.87 23.48
CA GLY A 160 -8.70 20.18 24.06
C GLY A 160 -8.72 21.26 22.99
N LYS A 161 -9.10 22.51 23.33
CA LYS A 161 -9.12 23.64 22.38
C LYS A 161 -7.80 23.87 21.63
N SER A 162 -6.67 23.34 22.13
CA SER A 162 -5.36 23.34 21.49
C SER A 162 -5.24 22.33 20.35
N ASP A 163 -5.89 21.17 20.43
CA ASP A 163 -5.83 20.10 19.42
C ASP A 163 -6.62 20.47 18.15
N LEU A 164 -7.58 21.38 18.29
CA LEU A 164 -8.36 21.95 17.19
C LEU A 164 -7.57 22.96 16.34
N LYS A 165 -6.45 23.49 16.84
CA LYS A 165 -5.68 24.56 16.15
C LYS A 165 -4.57 24.05 15.24
N ASN A 166 -4.17 22.78 15.38
CA ASN A 166 -2.97 22.24 14.73
C ASN A 166 -3.22 21.22 13.62
N ASN A 167 -4.40 21.20 12.99
CA ASN A 167 -4.53 20.35 11.80
C ASN A 167 -5.53 20.90 10.78
N SER A 168 -5.05 21.06 9.56
CA SER A 168 -5.91 21.13 8.37
C SER A 168 -6.91 19.96 8.39
N ASN A 169 -8.17 20.27 8.66
CA ASN A 169 -9.36 19.43 8.43
C ASN A 169 -9.57 18.12 9.23
N ALA A 170 -8.62 17.61 10.03
CA ALA A 170 -8.79 16.32 10.74
C ALA A 170 -9.99 16.28 11.72
N SER A 171 -10.33 17.40 12.36
CA SER A 171 -11.45 17.49 13.31
C SER A 171 -12.82 17.26 12.67
N LEU A 172 -12.93 17.41 11.34
CA LEU A 172 -14.18 17.24 10.57
C LEU A 172 -14.28 15.88 9.87
N TRP A 173 -13.29 15.00 9.98
CA TRP A 173 -13.40 13.64 9.44
C TRP A 173 -14.46 12.86 10.21
N PRO A 174 -15.31 12.05 9.56
CA PRO A 174 -16.26 11.22 10.28
C PRO A 174 -15.55 10.28 11.27
N ASP A 175 -16.27 9.82 12.28
CA ASP A 175 -15.86 8.65 13.08
C ASP A 175 -16.30 7.35 12.38
N LEU A 176 -17.46 7.42 11.72
CA LEU A 176 -18.06 6.30 11.00
C LEU A 176 -18.45 6.70 9.59
N GLN A 177 -18.14 5.83 8.63
CA GLN A 177 -18.66 5.91 7.28
C GLN A 177 -19.55 4.70 7.02
N ILE A 178 -20.76 4.94 6.52
CA ILE A 178 -21.68 3.89 6.13
C ILE A 178 -21.85 3.96 4.62
N ARG A 179 -21.62 2.86 3.91
CA ARG A 179 -21.79 2.78 2.46
C ARG A 179 -22.75 1.68 2.08
N TYR A 180 -23.77 2.04 1.31
CA TYR A 180 -24.74 1.11 0.78
C TYR A 180 -24.27 0.65 -0.59
N SER A 181 -24.07 -0.65 -0.73
CA SER A 181 -23.70 -1.22 -2.01
C SER A 181 -24.94 -1.53 -2.83
N TYR A 182 -24.89 -1.16 -4.11
CA TYR A 182 -25.84 -1.66 -5.10
C TYR A 182 -25.59 -3.15 -5.41
N VAL A 183 -24.36 -3.62 -5.19
CA VAL A 183 -23.96 -5.00 -5.41
C VAL A 183 -24.17 -5.80 -4.11
N ALA A 184 -25.12 -6.71 -4.14
CA ALA A 184 -25.37 -7.63 -3.05
C ALA A 184 -24.39 -8.80 -3.10
N TYR A 185 -23.91 -9.24 -1.94
CA TYR A 185 -23.11 -10.48 -1.85
C TYR A 185 -24.00 -11.71 -1.96
N GLU A 186 -25.24 -11.62 -1.46
CA GLU A 186 -26.25 -12.68 -1.53
C GLU A 186 -27.50 -12.17 -2.25
N TYR A 187 -28.09 -13.01 -3.12
CA TYR A 187 -29.29 -12.65 -3.85
C TYR A 187 -30.43 -12.24 -2.92
N GLY A 188 -31.04 -11.09 -3.22
CA GLY A 188 -32.17 -10.56 -2.47
C GLY A 188 -31.77 -9.70 -1.28
N THR A 189 -30.48 -9.42 -1.08
CA THR A 189 -30.00 -8.56 0.01
C THR A 189 -29.53 -7.20 -0.49
N VAL A 190 -29.29 -6.29 0.45
CA VAL A 190 -28.45 -5.10 0.24
C VAL A 190 -27.32 -5.13 1.26
N THR A 191 -26.11 -4.81 0.82
CA THR A 191 -24.94 -4.74 1.72
C THR A 191 -24.75 -3.32 2.24
N CYS A 192 -24.66 -3.19 3.55
CA CYS A 192 -24.31 -1.96 4.26
C CYS A 192 -22.92 -2.14 4.88
N ASN A 193 -21.91 -1.47 4.33
CA ASN A 193 -20.55 -1.48 4.86
C ASN A 193 -20.38 -0.35 5.86
N VAL A 194 -20.04 -0.71 7.09
CA VAL A 194 -19.87 0.20 8.22
C VAL A 194 -18.38 0.27 8.56
N GLU A 195 -17.78 1.46 8.48
CA GLU A 195 -16.35 1.65 8.62
C GLU A 195 -15.98 2.60 9.74
N GLY A 196 -14.99 2.21 10.54
CA GLY A 196 -14.32 3.10 11.47
C GLY A 196 -13.23 3.90 10.74
N THR A 197 -13.39 5.22 10.65
CA THR A 197 -12.47 6.11 9.91
C THR A 197 -11.42 6.77 10.80
N ARG A 198 -11.43 6.48 12.11
CA ARG A 198 -10.43 6.93 13.09
C ARG A 198 -9.82 5.74 13.84
N PRO A 199 -9.06 4.88 13.14
CA PRO A 199 -8.41 3.73 13.77
C PRO A 199 -7.41 4.18 14.83
N VAL A 200 -7.53 3.62 16.02
CA VAL A 200 -6.56 3.80 17.12
C VAL A 200 -5.55 2.66 17.13
N SER A 201 -5.97 1.48 16.69
CA SER A 201 -5.08 0.34 16.54
C SER A 201 -4.15 0.55 15.35
N THR A 202 -2.87 0.29 15.56
CA THR A 202 -1.85 0.31 14.51
C THR A 202 -1.29 -1.07 14.29
N GLY A 203 -1.02 -1.37 13.02
CA GLY A 203 -0.39 -2.57 12.55
C GLY A 203 1.08 -2.39 12.18
N SER A 204 1.62 -3.41 11.53
CA SER A 204 2.98 -3.41 10.99
C SER A 204 3.12 -4.22 9.71
N VAL A 205 4.07 -3.82 8.87
CA VAL A 205 4.58 -4.54 7.71
C VAL A 205 6.02 -4.96 8.00
N ARG A 206 6.33 -6.24 7.82
CA ARG A 206 7.63 -6.82 8.16
C ARG A 206 8.18 -7.65 7.00
N LEU A 207 9.49 -7.75 6.92
CA LEU A 207 10.12 -8.69 6.01
C LEU A 207 9.82 -10.12 6.47
N ASN A 208 9.45 -10.96 5.51
CA ASN A 208 9.54 -12.39 5.70
C ASN A 208 10.98 -12.83 5.40
N SER A 209 11.70 -13.31 6.42
CA SER A 209 13.11 -13.70 6.29
C SER A 209 13.31 -14.96 5.44
N THR A 210 12.26 -15.75 5.21
CA THR A 210 12.36 -16.96 4.36
C THR A 210 12.15 -16.66 2.88
N ALA A 211 11.73 -15.45 2.54
CA ALA A 211 11.37 -15.13 1.17
C ALA A 211 12.58 -14.75 0.31
N ILE A 212 12.74 -15.45 -0.81
CA ILE A 212 13.99 -15.50 -1.56
C ILE A 212 14.08 -14.35 -2.59
N SER A 213 12.93 -13.81 -3.02
CA SER A 213 12.83 -12.76 -4.05
C SER A 213 11.78 -11.70 -3.67
N MET A 214 11.82 -10.53 -4.32
CA MET A 214 10.71 -9.55 -4.24
C MET A 214 9.41 -10.05 -4.88
N THR A 215 9.49 -11.09 -5.71
CA THR A 215 8.33 -11.75 -6.35
C THR A 215 7.81 -12.93 -5.53
N ASP A 216 8.39 -13.18 -4.36
CA ASP A 216 7.95 -14.28 -3.49
C ASP A 216 6.57 -13.92 -2.91
N PRO A 217 5.54 -14.77 -3.08
CA PRO A 217 4.20 -14.50 -2.56
C PRO A 217 4.16 -14.40 -1.04
N ASN A 218 5.19 -14.90 -0.34
CA ASN A 218 5.29 -14.84 1.12
C ASN A 218 5.86 -13.52 1.65
N LEU A 219 6.13 -12.52 0.80
CA LEU A 219 6.50 -11.16 1.19
C LEU A 219 5.36 -10.17 0.90
N PRO A 220 5.01 -9.26 1.83
CA PRO A 220 5.46 -9.13 3.22
C PRO A 220 4.59 -9.87 4.25
N ILE A 221 5.10 -9.97 5.49
CA ILE A 221 4.25 -10.29 6.66
C ILE A 221 3.50 -9.01 7.04
N ILE A 222 2.18 -9.02 6.88
CA ILE A 222 1.30 -7.89 7.20
C ILE A 222 0.46 -8.25 8.41
N LYS A 223 0.52 -7.40 9.45
CA LYS A 223 -0.35 -7.50 10.63
C LYS A 223 -1.09 -6.20 10.80
N PHE A 224 -2.39 -6.18 10.55
CA PHE A 224 -3.21 -4.97 10.72
C PHE A 224 -3.53 -4.64 12.18
N ASN A 225 -3.58 -5.65 13.05
CA ASN A 225 -3.92 -5.47 14.46
C ASN A 225 -5.32 -4.84 14.67
N TYR A 226 -6.31 -5.23 13.84
CA TYR A 226 -7.69 -4.77 14.00
C TYR A 226 -8.22 -5.08 15.40
N PHE A 227 -8.86 -4.08 16.02
CA PHE A 227 -9.41 -4.18 17.38
C PHE A 227 -8.41 -4.57 18.48
N GLY A 228 -7.09 -4.48 18.21
CA GLY A 228 -6.04 -4.90 19.13
C GLY A 228 -5.68 -3.87 20.21
N SER A 229 -6.37 -2.74 20.26
CA SER A 229 -6.22 -1.72 21.31
C SER A 229 -7.55 -1.59 22.04
N GLU A 230 -7.56 -1.87 23.34
CA GLU A 230 -8.69 -1.52 24.21
C GLU A 230 -8.70 0.00 24.44
N LYS A 231 -9.90 0.59 24.54
CA LYS A 231 -10.11 1.94 25.04
C LYS A 231 -10.64 1.88 26.46
#